data_AF-A0A1I7X8W5-F1
#
_entry.id   AF-A0A1I7X8W5-F1
#
_cell.length_a   1.000
_cell.length_b   1.000
_cell.length_c   1.000
_cell.angle_alpha   90.00
_cell.angle_beta   90.00
_cell.angle_gamma   90.00
#
_symmetry.space_group_name_H-M   'P 1'
#
loop_
_entity.id
_entity.type
_entity.pdbx_description
1 polymer ?
#
loop_
_entity_poly.entity_id
_entity_poly.type
_entity_poly.pdbx_seq_one_letter_code
_entity_poly.pdbx_strand_id
1 'polypeptide(L)' 'MDQVMIDRLKPGRMLLVDTVEKKIEQDEDLKMKIALSRPHKKLTAKRIYLDLLRKDDVVSKS' A
#
# COMPACT_ATOMS: atom_id res chain seq x y z
N MET A 1 9.21 -1.97 -34.36
CA MET A 1 8.61 -0.66 -34.03
C MET A 1 8.67 -0.55 -32.52
N ASP A 2 9.47 0.39 -32.00
CA ASP A 2 9.59 0.59 -30.56
C ASP A 2 8.35 1.33 -30.07
N GLN A 3 7.57 0.68 -29.21
CA GLN A 3 6.33 1.23 -28.70
C GLN A 3 6.63 2.15 -27.52
N VAL A 4 6.63 3.46 -27.78
CA VAL A 4 6.82 4.50 -26.76
C VAL A 4 5.47 4.86 -26.15
N MET A 5 5.32 4.67 -24.83
CA MET A 5 4.14 5.08 -24.08
C MET A 5 4.34 6.46 -23.47
N ILE A 6 3.41 7.38 -23.73
CA ILE A 6 3.40 8.73 -23.18
C ILE A 6 2.13 8.88 -22.35
N ASP A 7 2.27 8.96 -21.04
CA ASP A 7 1.17 9.21 -20.11
C ASP A 7 1.68 9.93 -18.84
N ARG A 8 0.76 10.47 -18.04
CA ARG A 8 1.06 11.12 -16.77
C ARG A 8 0.77 10.20 -15.59
N LEU A 9 1.64 10.23 -14.59
CA LEU A 9 1.37 9.60 -13.29
C LEU A 9 0.21 10.31 -12.59
N LYS A 10 -0.86 9.55 -12.32
CA LYS A 10 -1.99 9.98 -11.49
C LYS A 10 -1.57 9.94 -10.00
N PRO A 11 -2.21 10.73 -9.13
CA PRO A 11 -1.90 10.72 -7.69
C PRO A 11 -1.92 9.30 -7.10
N GLY A 12 -0.90 8.97 -6.32
CA GLY A 12 -0.77 7.66 -5.68
C GLY A 12 -0.32 6.52 -6.61
N ARG A 13 -0.10 6.76 -7.91
CA ARG A 13 0.57 5.79 -8.80
C ARG A 13 2.08 5.92 -8.73
N MET A 14 2.76 4.78 -8.85
CA MET A 14 4.20 4.65 -8.87
C MET A 14 4.67 4.00 -10.18
N LEU A 15 5.88 4.33 -10.59
CA LEU A 15 6.59 3.65 -11.68
C LEU A 15 8.00 3.34 -11.17
N LEU A 16 8.39 2.08 -11.21
CA LEU A 16 9.74 1.67 -10.84
C LEU A 16 10.56 1.46 -12.11
N VAL A 17 11.74 2.06 -12.14
CA VAL A 17 12.76 1.79 -13.16
C VAL A 17 13.91 1.09 -12.48
N ASP A 18 14.08 -0.20 -12.77
CA ASP A 18 15.25 -0.96 -12.34
C ASP A 18 16.40 -0.64 -13.29
N THR A 19 17.44 0.02 -12.76
CA THR A 19 18.61 0.43 -13.54
C THR A 19 19.62 -0.69 -13.76
N VAL A 20 19.52 -1.79 -13.00
CA VAL A 20 20.39 -2.96 -13.12
C VAL A 20 19.80 -3.93 -14.12
N GLU A 21 18.55 -4.33 -13.94
CA GLU A 21 17.84 -5.25 -14.83
C GLU A 21 17.26 -4.54 -16.08
N LYS A 22 17.36 -3.21 -16.15
CA LYS A 22 16.83 -2.36 -17.24
C LYS A 22 15.34 -2.61 -17.48
N LYS A 23 14.58 -2.81 -16.41
CA LYS A 23 13.16 -3.15 -16.45
C LYS A 23 12.32 -2.00 -15.91
N ILE A 24 11.17 -1.79 -16.53
CA ILE A 24 10.15 -0.85 -16.03
C ILE A 24 9.01 -1.68 -15.42
N GLU A 25 8.67 -1.43 -14.16
CA GLU A 25 7.52 -2.03 -13.48
C GLU A 25 6.45 -0.97 -13.22
N GLN A 26 5.19 -1.29 -13.55
CA GLN A 26 4.06 -0.42 -13.33
C GLN A 26 3.54 -0.50 -11.89
N ASP A 27 2.72 0.48 -11.51
CA ASP A 27 2.16 0.63 -10.16
C ASP A 27 1.52 -0.65 -9.60
N GLU A 28 0.69 -1.31 -10.41
CA GLU A 28 -0.10 -2.47 -10.01
C GLU A 28 0.80 -3.66 -9.67
N ASP A 29 1.73 -3.99 -10.56
CA ASP A 29 2.70 -5.08 -10.38
C ASP A 29 3.61 -4.82 -9.17
N LEU A 30 4.10 -3.59 -9.04
CA LEU A 30 4.98 -3.18 -7.95
C LEU A 30 4.26 -3.30 -6.60
N LYS A 31 3.04 -2.77 -6.49
CA LYS A 31 2.26 -2.84 -5.25
C LYS A 31 1.88 -4.27 -4.90
N MET A 32 1.54 -5.09 -5.89
CA MET A 32 1.23 -6.50 -5.68
C MET A 32 2.45 -7.24 -5.09
N LYS A 33 3.63 -7.06 -5.69
CA LYS A 33 4.89 -7.66 -5.21
C LYS A 33 5.20 -7.26 -3.77
N ILE A 34 5.04 -5.97 -3.44
CA ILE A 34 5.25 -5.47 -2.07
C ILE A 34 4.19 -6.02 -1.10
N ALA A 35 2.93 -6.10 -1.53
CA ALA A 35 1.84 -6.64 -0.71
C ALA A 35 2.04 -8.13 -0.39
N LEU A 36 2.56 -8.91 -1.34
CA LEU A 36 2.85 -10.33 -1.15
C LEU A 36 4.16 -10.58 -0.38
N SER A 37 5.13 -9.66 -0.46
CA SER A 37 6.43 -9.82 0.20
C SER A 37 6.38 -9.90 1.72
N ARG A 38 5.31 -9.39 2.35
CA ARG A 38 5.17 -9.34 3.81
C ARG A 38 3.75 -9.72 4.22
N PRO A 39 3.57 -10.42 5.36
CA PRO A 39 2.24 -10.74 5.87
C PRO A 39 1.59 -9.52 6.54
N HIS A 40 1.24 -8.49 5.75
CA HIS A 40 0.74 -7.20 6.25
C HIS A 40 -0.47 -7.36 7.16
N LYS A 41 -1.43 -8.23 6.79
CA LYS A 41 -2.61 -8.53 7.63
C LYS A 41 -2.25 -9.03 9.02
N LYS A 42 -1.22 -9.88 9.13
CA LYS A 42 -0.75 -10.43 10.41
C LYS A 42 -0.08 -9.35 11.25
N LEU A 43 0.69 -8.46 10.61
CA LEU A 43 1.38 -7.36 11.28
C LEU A 43 0.42 -6.28 11.79
N THR A 44 -0.69 -6.04 11.09
CA THR A 44 -1.68 -5.04 11.48
C THR A 44 -2.76 -5.56 12.43
N ALA A 45 -2.82 -6.87 12.66
CA ALA A 45 -3.88 -7.49 13.47
C ALA A 45 -3.95 -7.01 14.93
N LYS A 46 -2.84 -6.53 15.51
CA LYS A 46 -2.77 -6.05 16.91
C LYS A 46 -2.93 -4.53 17.05
N ARG A 47 -3.43 -3.84 16.03
CA ARG A 47 -3.64 -2.39 16.10
C ARG A 47 -4.84 -2.08 17.01
N ILE A 48 -4.60 -1.31 18.05
CA ILE A 48 -5.65 -0.72 18.87
C ILE A 48 -5.99 0.65 18.28
N TYR A 49 -7.26 0.87 17.98
CA TYR A 49 -7.76 2.15 17.49
C TYR A 49 -8.30 2.96 18.67
N LEU A 50 -7.94 4.25 18.74
CA LEU A 50 -8.38 5.13 19.83
C LEU A 50 -9.92 5.25 19.92
N ASP A 51 -10.61 5.13 18.79
CA ASP A 51 -12.08 5.17 18.74
C ASP A 51 -12.74 3.94 19.39
N LEU A 52 -12.01 2.84 19.56
CA LEU A 52 -12.50 1.68 20.34
C LEU A 52 -12.49 2.00 21.84
N LEU A 53 -11.45 2.67 22.33
CA LEU A 53 -11.29 3.01 23.75
C LEU A 53 -12.35 4.00 24.25
N ARG A 54 -12.76 4.95 23.40
CA ARG A 54 -13.76 5.96 23.75
C ARG A 54 -15.17 5.41 24.01
N LYS A 55 -15.52 4.25 23.47
CA LYS A 55 -16.85 3.65 23.69
C LYS A 55 -17.00 3.08 25.10
N ASP A 56 -15.92 2.51 25.65
CA ASP A 56 -15.94 1.87 26.96
C ASP A 56 -16.00 2.91 28.10
N ASP A 57 -15.38 4.08 27.92
CA ASP A 57 -15.38 5.15 28.93
C ASP A 57 -16.76 5.82 29.11
N VAL A 58 -17.57 5.90 28.05
CA VAL A 58 -18.88 6.59 28.10
C VAL A 58 -20.00 5.70 28.67
N VAL A 59 -19.84 4.37 28.63
CA VAL A 59 -20.83 3.40 29.13
C VAL A 59 -20.59 3.00 30.59
N SER A 60 -19.42 3.31 31.17
CA SER A 60 -19.10 2.98 32.58
C SER A 60 -19.72 3.91 33.64
N LYS A 61 -20.44 4.96 33.23
CA LYS A 61 -21.19 5.85 34.12
C LYS A 61 -22.69 5.57 34.00
N SER A 62 -23.16 4.50 34.64
CA SER A 62 -24.58 4.26 34.94
C SER A 62 -24.69 3.59 36.29
#